data_AF-A0A4R4EK40-F1
#
_entry.id   AF-A0A4R4EK40-F1
#
_cell.length_a   1.000
_cell.length_b   1.000
_cell.length_c   1.000
_cell.angle_alpha   90.00
_cell.angle_beta   90.00
_cell.angle_gamma   90.00
#
_symmetry.space_group_name_H-M   'P 1'
#
loop_
_entity.id
_entity.type
_entity.pdbx_description
1 polymer ?
#
loop_
_entity_poly.entity_id
_entity_poly.type
_entity_poly.pdbx_seq_one_letter_code
_entity_poly.pdbx_strand_id
1 'polypeptide(L)'
;MIDMHAFRVSRLPDRADPADETVLAAAICLVDDENVERARDRAILELGGLGWERCRFDGVARMREPLQLQSMSDAMQTACRRARQLGAAVILYPAPGDAVPR
;
A
#
# COMPACT_ATOMS: atom_id res chain seq x y z
N MET A 1 -11.64 -14.43 -12.77
CA MET A 1 -10.46 -14.72 -11.91
C MET A 1 -10.06 -13.40 -11.30
N ILE A 2 -9.89 -13.34 -9.99
CA ILE A 2 -9.49 -12.11 -9.31
C ILE A 2 -7.98 -11.99 -9.39
N ASP A 3 -7.50 -10.84 -9.90
CA ASP A 3 -6.10 -10.46 -9.93
C ASP A 3 -5.94 -9.17 -9.13
N MET A 4 -5.35 -9.28 -7.95
CA MET A 4 -5.09 -8.15 -7.06
C MET A 4 -3.61 -7.79 -7.10
N HIS A 5 -3.29 -6.52 -6.93
CA HIS A 5 -1.92 -6.03 -6.81
C HIS A 5 -1.69 -5.44 -5.41
N ALA A 6 -0.61 -5.87 -4.76
CA ALA A 6 -0.13 -5.29 -3.51
C ALA A 6 1.10 -4.45 -3.80
N PHE A 7 0.97 -3.14 -3.66
CA PHE A 7 2.07 -2.19 -3.79
C PHE A 7 2.67 -1.89 -2.43
N ARG A 8 3.98 -2.08 -2.28
CA ARG A 8 4.73 -1.56 -1.15
C ARG A 8 5.09 -0.12 -1.43
N VAL A 9 4.76 0.77 -0.50
CA VAL A 9 4.89 2.21 -0.68
C VAL A 9 5.56 2.82 0.53
N SER A 10 6.53 3.70 0.31
CA SER A 10 7.17 4.50 1.35
C SER A 10 6.78 5.97 1.19
N ARG A 11 6.40 6.62 2.29
CA ARG A 11 6.20 8.07 2.33
C ARG A 11 7.55 8.75 2.52
N LEU A 12 7.81 9.76 1.70
CA LEU A 12 9.00 10.59 1.76
C LEU A 12 8.67 11.95 2.41
N PRO A 13 9.67 12.71 2.86
CA PRO A 13 9.45 14.05 3.41
C PRO A 13 8.87 14.98 2.35
N ASP A 14 7.95 15.85 2.76
CA ASP A 14 7.32 16.79 1.83
C ASP A 14 8.34 17.81 1.27
N ARG A 15 9.43 18.06 2.00
CA ARG A 15 10.57 18.87 1.51
C ARG A 15 11.35 18.09 0.45
N ALA A 16 11.45 18.67 -0.74
CA ALA A 16 12.27 18.18 -1.84
C ALA A 16 13.76 18.44 -1.59
N ASP A 17 14.32 17.87 -0.52
CA ASP A 17 15.76 17.63 -0.49
C ASP A 17 16.01 16.27 -1.19
N PRO A 18 16.64 16.24 -2.37
CA PRO A 18 16.91 14.99 -3.07
C PRO A 18 17.90 14.08 -2.34
N ALA A 19 18.62 14.59 -1.33
CA ALA A 19 19.49 13.80 -0.47
C ALA A 19 18.76 13.19 0.74
N ASP A 20 17.55 13.67 1.06
CA ASP A 20 16.77 13.18 2.19
C ASP A 20 15.84 12.03 1.77
N GLU A 21 16.40 10.81 1.76
CA GLU A 21 15.65 9.57 1.53
C GLU A 21 15.00 9.02 2.81
N THR A 22 14.83 9.85 3.85
CA THR A 22 14.23 9.42 5.11
C THR A 22 12.79 8.94 4.89
N VAL A 23 12.55 7.65 5.14
CA VAL A 23 11.21 7.07 5.05
C VAL A 23 10.42 7.47 6.29
N LEU A 24 9.39 8.31 6.11
CA LEU A 24 8.53 8.77 7.22
C LEU A 24 7.49 7.73 7.62
N ALA A 25 7.01 6.94 6.67
CA ALA A 25 6.02 5.89 6.90
C ALA A 25 6.09 4.85 5.78
N ALA A 26 5.58 3.65 6.05
CA ALA A 26 5.40 2.63 5.02
C ALA A 26 3.92 2.28 4.89
N ALA A 27 3.50 1.85 3.71
CA ALA A 27 2.15 1.40 3.45
C ALA A 27 2.15 0.21 2.48
N ILE A 28 1.09 -0.59 2.56
CA ILE A 28 0.73 -1.53 1.52
C ILE A 28 -0.60 -1.08 0.92
N CYS A 29 -0.62 -0.80 -0.38
CA CYS A 29 -1.84 -0.52 -1.12
C CYS A 29 -2.25 -1.77 -1.89
N LEU A 30 -3.43 -2.31 -1.55
CA LEU A 30 -4.07 -3.42 -2.24
C LEU A 30 -5.06 -2.87 -3.24
N VAL A 31 -4.98 -3.30 -4.49
CA VAL A 31 -5.86 -2.84 -5.56
C VAL A 31 -6.38 -4.02 -6.35
N ASP A 32 -7.69 -4.09 -6.50
CA ASP A 32 -8.39 -5.14 -7.24
C ASP A 32 -8.51 -4.75 -8.73
N ASP A 33 -7.42 -4.89 -9.47
CA ASP A 33 -7.37 -4.68 -10.93
C ASP A 33 -6.34 -5.63 -11.55
N GLU A 34 -6.72 -6.27 -12.65
CA GLU A 34 -5.88 -7.20 -13.40
C GLU A 34 -4.67 -6.53 -14.10
N ASN A 35 -4.79 -5.23 -14.38
CA ASN A 35 -3.77 -4.45 -15.05
C ASN A 35 -2.96 -3.66 -14.00
N VAL A 36 -1.66 -3.92 -13.95
CA VAL A 36 -0.76 -3.31 -12.96
C VAL A 36 -0.65 -1.78 -13.09
N GLU A 37 -0.78 -1.22 -14.29
CA GLU A 37 -0.71 0.23 -14.51
C GLU A 37 -1.97 0.91 -13.97
N ARG A 38 -3.16 0.40 -14.32
CA ARG A 38 -4.44 0.87 -13.75
C ARG A 38 -4.48 0.68 -12.24
N ALA A 39 -3.97 -0.45 -11.75
CA ALA A 39 -3.86 -0.73 -10.32
C ALA A 39 -2.97 0.32 -9.62
N ARG A 40 -1.85 0.69 -10.26
CA ARG A 40 -0.93 1.71 -9.75
C ARG A 40 -1.56 3.09 -9.75
N ASP A 41 -2.26 3.48 -10.82
CA ASP A 41 -2.94 4.77 -10.89
C ASP A 41 -4.00 4.89 -9.79
N ARG A 42 -4.76 3.81 -9.57
CA ARG A 42 -5.71 3.76 -8.46
C ARG A 42 -5.02 3.85 -7.10
N ALA A 43 -3.90 3.17 -6.92
CA ALA A 43 -3.11 3.27 -5.69
C ALA A 43 -2.64 4.71 -5.44
N ILE A 44 -2.18 5.42 -6.47
CA ILE A 44 -1.77 6.84 -6.37
C ILE A 44 -2.94 7.71 -5.93
N LEU A 45 -4.13 7.51 -6.49
CA LEU A 45 -5.33 8.27 -6.12
C LEU A 45 -5.72 8.05 -4.65
N GLU A 46 -5.72 6.80 -4.19
CA GLU A 46 -6.05 6.46 -2.80
C GLU A 46 -5.01 7.03 -1.82
N LEU A 47 -3.72 6.94 -2.16
CA LEU A 47 -2.64 7.55 -1.39
C LEU A 47 -2.76 9.07 -1.34
N GLY A 48 -3.08 9.71 -2.47
CA GLY A 48 -3.34 11.15 -2.52
C GLY A 48 -4.48 11.57 -1.58
N GLY A 49 -5.55 10.79 -1.51
CA GLY A 49 -6.64 11.01 -0.55
C GLY A 49 -6.23 10.90 0.93
N LEU A 50 -5.10 10.26 1.22
CA LEU A 50 -4.52 10.14 2.56
C LEU A 50 -3.41 11.18 2.83
N GLY A 51 -3.16 12.11 1.91
CA GLY A 51 -2.08 13.10 2.03
C GLY A 51 -0.68 12.52 1.77
N TRP A 52 -0.57 11.39 1.07
CA TRP A 52 0.71 10.81 0.64
C TRP A 52 1.18 11.44 -0.68
N GLU A 53 1.38 12.76 -0.67
CA GLU A 53 1.73 13.54 -1.85
C GLU A 53 3.10 13.15 -2.43
N ARG A 54 4.09 12.87 -1.57
CA ARG A 54 5.39 12.28 -1.95
C ARG A 54 5.49 10.85 -1.45
N CYS A 55 5.31 9.91 -2.37
CA CYS A 55 5.47 8.50 -2.11
C CYS A 55 6.36 7.81 -3.15
N ARG A 56 7.06 6.76 -2.72
CA ARG A 56 7.86 5.88 -3.56
C ARG A 56 7.25 4.49 -3.56
N PHE A 57 7.06 3.93 -4.76
CA PHE A 57 6.66 2.54 -4.92
C PHE A 57 7.90 1.67 -4.88
N ASP A 58 8.10 0.95 -3.79
CA ASP A 58 9.30 0.13 -3.56
C ASP A 58 9.17 -1.27 -4.20
N GLY A 59 7.95 -1.70 -4.50
CA GLY A 59 7.70 -2.98 -5.15
C GLY A 59 6.22 -3.27 -5.36
N VAL A 60 5.95 -4.27 -6.18
CA VAL A 60 4.60 -4.78 -6.45
C VAL A 60 4.59 -6.29 -6.40
N ALA A 61 3.58 -6.86 -5.76
CA ALA A 61 3.29 -8.29 -5.78
C ALA A 61 1.93 -8.52 -6.39
N ARG A 62 1.85 -9.46 -7.34
CA ARG A 62 0.58 -9.91 -7.89
C ARG A 62 0.02 -11.04 -7.03
N MET A 63 -1.22 -10.89 -6.65
CA MET A 63 -1.98 -11.74 -5.74
C MET A 63 -3.07 -12.44 -6.54
N ARG A 64 -2.86 -13.73 -6.83
CA ARG A 64 -3.83 -14.59 -7.55
C ARG A 64 -4.61 -15.44 -6.57
N GLU A 65 -5.87 -15.71 -6.90
CA GLU A 65 -6.67 -16.66 -6.12
C GLU A 65 -6.25 -18.12 -6.33
N PRO A 66 -6.43 -18.98 -5.30
CA PRO A 66 -6.99 -18.67 -3.99
C PRO A 66 -5.98 -17.96 -3.08
N LEU A 67 -6.36 -16.78 -2.60
CA LEU A 67 -5.59 -16.08 -1.57
C LEU A 67 -5.77 -16.83 -0.26
N GLN A 68 -4.68 -17.30 0.33
CA GLN A 68 -4.69 -17.91 1.67
C GLN A 68 -4.89 -16.81 2.73
N LEU A 69 -6.04 -16.13 2.70
CA LEU A 69 -6.37 -15.04 3.63
C LEU A 69 -6.22 -15.49 5.09
N GLN A 70 -6.50 -16.77 5.39
CA GLN A 70 -6.40 -17.34 6.72
C GLN A 70 -4.97 -17.36 7.30
N SER A 71 -3.94 -17.34 6.45
CA SER A 71 -2.54 -17.25 6.90
C SER A 71 -2.05 -15.79 6.98
N MET A 72 -2.89 -14.82 6.64
CA MET A 72 -2.58 -13.40 6.70
C MET A 72 -3.07 -12.79 8.01
N SER A 73 -2.45 -11.69 8.44
CA SER A 73 -2.93 -10.93 9.60
C SER A 73 -4.35 -10.38 9.39
N ASP A 74 -5.09 -10.16 10.47
CA ASP A 74 -6.46 -9.63 10.42
C ASP A 74 -6.56 -8.29 9.69
N ALA A 75 -5.54 -7.44 9.83
CA ALA A 75 -5.42 -6.17 9.12
C ALA A 75 -5.37 -6.39 7.61
N MET A 76 -4.56 -7.35 7.16
CA MET A 76 -4.42 -7.70 5.75
C MET A 76 -5.69 -8.36 5.20
N GLN A 77 -6.33 -9.26 5.95
CA GLN A 77 -7.61 -9.84 5.56
C GLN A 77 -8.69 -8.77 5.39
N THR A 78 -8.76 -7.82 6.33
CA THR A 78 -9.71 -6.72 6.30
C THR A 78 -9.44 -5.79 5.13
N ALA A 79 -8.18 -5.48 4.85
CA ALA A 79 -7.80 -4.67 3.70
C ALA A 79 -8.10 -5.38 2.37
N CYS A 80 -7.84 -6.69 2.25
CA CYS A 80 -8.24 -7.48 1.07
C CYS A 80 -9.76 -7.43 0.85
N ARG A 81 -10.56 -7.58 1.92
CA ARG A 81 -12.03 -7.46 1.82
C ARG A 81 -12.46 -6.06 1.38
N ARG A 82 -11.85 -5.01 1.92
CA ARG A 82 -12.13 -3.62 1.54
C ARG A 82 -11.73 -3.34 0.09
N ALA A 83 -10.56 -3.80 -0.34
CA ALA A 83 -10.09 -3.65 -1.71
C ALA A 83 -11.04 -4.31 -2.71
N ARG A 84 -11.59 -5.48 -2.37
CA ARG A 84 -12.63 -6.13 -3.20
C ARG A 84 -13.95 -5.36 -3.26
N GLN A 85 -14.31 -4.64 -2.20
CA GLN A 85 -15.57 -3.89 -2.14
C GLN A 85 -15.47 -2.50 -2.77
N LEU A 86 -14.32 -1.84 -2.61
CA LEU A 86 -14.12 -0.43 -2.95
C LEU A 86 -13.15 -0.23 -4.13
N GLY A 87 -12.55 -1.31 -4.64
CA GLY A 87 -11.51 -1.32 -5.66
C GLY A 87 -10.09 -1.18 -5.11
N ALA A 88 -9.92 -0.61 -3.91
CA ALA A 88 -8.63 -0.48 -3.27
C ALA A 88 -8.71 -0.37 -1.74
N ALA A 89 -7.59 -0.65 -1.06
CA ALA A 89 -7.42 -0.43 0.37
C ALA A 89 -5.95 -0.15 0.70
N VAL A 90 -5.70 0.74 1.66
CA VAL A 90 -4.36 1.07 2.14
C VAL A 90 -4.20 0.60 3.58
N ILE A 91 -3.10 -0.09 3.85
CA ILE A 91 -2.65 -0.45 5.20
C ILE A 91 -1.44 0.40 5.52
N LEU A 92 -1.52 1.20 6.59
CA LEU A 92 -0.41 2.01 7.08
C LEU A 92 0.41 1.21 8.08
N TYR A 93 1.73 1.27 7.95
CA TYR A 93 2.68 0.73 8.89
C TYR A 93 3.54 1.88 9.43
N PRO A 94 3.76 1.95 10.75
CA PRO A 94 4.72 2.89 11.31
C PRO A 94 6.10 2.63 10.69
N ALA A 95 6.86 3.70 10.42
CA ALA A 95 8.20 3.56 9.87
C ALA A 95 9.10 2.75 10.83
N PRO A 96 10.08 2.00 10.32
CA PRO A 96 11.11 1.39 11.16
C PRO A 96 11.93 2.51 11.82
N GLY A 97 11.53 2.90 13.03
CA GLY A 97 12.03 4.08 13.73
C GLY A 97 10.99 4.64 14.72
N ASP A 98 9.70 4.49 14.40
CA ASP A 98 8.58 4.67 15.34
C ASP A 98 8.45 3.40 16.20
N ALA A 99 9.49 3.11 16.99
CA ALA A 99 9.32 2.20 18.10
C ALA A 99 8.34 2.87 19.07
N VAL A 100 7.12 2.33 19.13
CA VAL A 100 6.14 2.67 20.16
C VAL A 100 6.85 2.61 21.52
N PRO A 101 6.90 3.71 22.31
CA PRO A 101 7.48 3.65 23.64
C PRO A 101 6.73 2.60 24.44
N ARG A 102 7.48 1.64 24.99
CA ARG A 102 6.95 0.60 25.88
C ARG A 102 6.46 1.20 27.18
#